data_AF-A0A662V4T0-F1
#
_entry.id   AF-A0A662V4T0-F1
#
_cell.length_a   1.000
_cell.length_b   1.000
_cell.length_c   1.000
_cell.angle_alpha   90.00
_cell.angle_beta   90.00
_cell.angle_gamma   90.00
#
_symmetry.space_group_name_H-M   'P 1'
#
loop_
_entity.id
_entity.type
_entity.pdbx_description
1 polymer ?
#
loop_
_entity_poly.entity_id
_entity_poly.type
_entity_poly.pdbx_seq_one_letter_code
_entity_poly.pdbx_strand_id
1 'polypeptide(L)'
;MLRRVAKRRAATHAVRKLKLATRGVAVVLILIAIVALMEKGPPPLYVFSGASPANPGSLGTYTLLLSIRDRYPETTAVFILNDLRFPAGTDRCLYIVISPEKPYTADEARHIANALRTCRRPAVLVADEATTSNSILEALGVSARVVGRVVLDSVTGLPYPNATFTISGREFRVALDIASAVEGGSSIVGIVDKGLLYGSAGPPAPIPVAVEESRGNLTVMVIGDGSLFLNQVMESPQGAVYKELAMAIVDKLCGGDPRCYVVFDGSHYTGVPAQKMLSEMGRVLASITPFDVLWLVPMLIAEVLHPAIWMPLLVDALNKGTKELMGMPSGPTILMLLSLAAGYYVVRKLYPRVPDSKLPEQVEREEFATGDVRSAILSGRYRLTKQDFA
;
A
#
# COMPACT_ATOMS: atom_id res chain seq x y z
N MET A 1 52.79 -18.16 -28.10
CA MET A 1 51.98 -18.66 -26.96
C MET A 1 51.88 -17.65 -25.79
N LEU A 2 52.97 -16.98 -25.42
CA LEU A 2 53.03 -15.98 -24.33
C LEU A 2 52.03 -14.80 -24.44
N ARG A 3 51.80 -14.26 -25.64
CA ARG A 3 50.82 -13.17 -25.86
C ARG A 3 49.37 -13.54 -25.50
N ARG A 4 48.97 -14.83 -25.63
CA ARG A 4 47.61 -15.29 -25.29
C ARG A 4 47.41 -15.46 -23.77
N VAL A 5 48.46 -15.75 -23.02
CA VAL A 5 48.42 -15.92 -21.55
C VAL A 5 48.33 -14.57 -20.84
N ALA A 6 49.07 -13.56 -21.31
CA ALA A 6 49.00 -12.20 -20.78
C ALA A 6 47.61 -11.55 -20.98
N LYS A 7 47.00 -11.73 -22.17
CA LYS A 7 45.66 -11.22 -22.49
C LYS A 7 44.56 -11.86 -21.62
N ARG A 8 44.67 -13.16 -21.32
CA ARG A 8 43.75 -13.87 -20.41
C ARG A 8 43.88 -13.42 -18.94
N ARG A 9 45.10 -13.11 -18.45
CA ARG A 9 45.33 -12.59 -17.10
C ARG A 9 44.85 -11.15 -16.91
N ALA A 10 45.01 -10.30 -17.91
CA ALA A 10 44.49 -8.92 -17.86
C ALA A 10 42.95 -8.90 -17.83
N ALA A 11 42.30 -9.77 -18.61
CA ALA A 11 40.84 -9.90 -18.63
C ALA A 11 40.27 -10.39 -17.28
N THR A 12 40.90 -11.36 -16.62
CA THR A 12 40.45 -11.82 -15.29
C THR A 12 40.67 -10.80 -14.18
N HIS A 13 41.73 -9.99 -14.25
CA HIS A 13 41.94 -8.87 -13.33
C HIS A 13 40.91 -7.75 -13.52
N ALA A 14 40.56 -7.41 -14.76
CA ALA A 14 39.53 -6.43 -15.07
C ALA A 14 38.14 -6.87 -14.59
N VAL A 15 37.78 -8.15 -14.80
CA VAL A 15 36.50 -8.71 -14.33
C VAL A 15 36.40 -8.74 -12.80
N ARG A 16 37.50 -9.01 -12.08
CA ARG A 16 37.53 -8.94 -10.60
C ARG A 16 37.40 -7.51 -10.08
N LYS A 17 38.08 -6.53 -10.70
CA LYS A 17 37.92 -5.11 -10.35
C LYS A 17 36.49 -4.61 -10.59
N LEU A 18 35.87 -5.04 -11.69
CA LEU A 18 34.47 -4.70 -12.00
C LEU A 18 33.51 -5.28 -10.94
N LYS A 19 33.68 -6.56 -10.55
CA LYS A 19 32.87 -7.20 -9.49
C LYS A 19 33.06 -6.59 -8.10
N LEU A 20 34.22 -6.00 -7.84
CA LEU A 20 34.53 -5.34 -6.57
C LEU A 20 33.94 -3.93 -6.53
N ALA A 21 34.08 -3.18 -7.62
CA ALA A 21 33.46 -1.87 -7.79
C ALA A 21 31.93 -1.96 -7.71
N THR A 22 31.31 -2.96 -8.35
CA THR A 22 29.85 -3.16 -8.26
C THR A 22 29.38 -3.53 -6.85
N ARG A 23 30.17 -4.29 -6.08
CA ARG A 23 29.85 -4.59 -4.67
C ARG A 23 30.02 -3.37 -3.76
N GLY A 24 31.06 -2.56 -3.96
CA GLY A 24 31.27 -1.32 -3.21
C GLY A 24 30.15 -0.31 -3.46
N VAL A 25 29.78 -0.11 -4.73
CA VAL A 25 28.66 0.74 -5.12
C VAL A 25 27.34 0.23 -4.54
N ALA A 26 27.09 -1.09 -4.55
CA ALA A 26 25.90 -1.66 -3.94
C ALA A 26 25.81 -1.39 -2.43
N VAL A 27 26.91 -1.51 -1.69
CA VAL A 27 26.94 -1.21 -0.25
C VAL A 27 26.66 0.27 0.02
N VAL A 28 27.27 1.18 -0.77
CA VAL A 28 27.02 2.61 -0.64
C VAL A 28 25.57 2.95 -0.95
N LEU A 29 24.97 2.36 -2.00
CA LEU A 29 23.56 2.56 -2.33
C LEU A 29 22.61 2.03 -1.25
N ILE A 30 22.95 0.88 -0.64
CA ILE A 30 22.19 0.33 0.49
C ILE A 30 22.27 1.28 1.70
N LEU A 31 23.45 1.81 2.01
CA LEU A 31 23.63 2.79 3.08
C LEU A 31 22.82 4.08 2.83
N ILE A 32 22.89 4.62 1.60
CA ILE A 32 22.11 5.79 1.21
C ILE A 32 20.60 5.50 1.32
N ALA A 33 20.15 4.32 0.87
CA ALA A 33 18.75 3.92 0.99
C ALA A 33 18.30 3.81 2.46
N ILE A 34 19.13 3.25 3.35
CA ILE A 34 18.83 3.14 4.78
C ILE A 34 18.77 4.53 5.43
N VAL A 35 19.71 5.42 5.13
CA VAL A 35 19.68 6.80 5.65
C VAL A 35 18.47 7.56 5.14
N ALA A 36 18.13 7.43 3.85
CA ALA A 36 16.93 8.03 3.27
C ALA A 36 15.64 7.48 3.92
N LEU A 37 15.59 6.17 4.22
CA LEU A 37 14.49 5.54 4.98
C LEU A 37 14.39 6.09 6.40
N MET A 38 15.52 6.40 7.04
CA MET A 38 15.53 7.01 8.38
C MET A 38 15.05 8.45 8.38
N GLU A 39 15.51 9.28 7.44
CA GLU A 39 15.08 10.67 7.31
C GLU A 39 13.58 10.78 7.02
N LYS A 40 13.04 9.85 6.24
CA LYS A 40 11.61 9.79 5.94
C LYS A 40 10.76 9.41 7.16
N GLY A 41 11.35 8.76 8.17
CA GLY A 41 10.63 8.15 9.29
C GLY A 41 9.81 6.93 8.87
N PRO A 42 9.27 6.15 9.83
CA PRO A 42 8.33 5.10 9.50
C PRO A 42 7.09 5.72 8.82
N PRO A 43 6.48 5.04 7.83
CA PRO A 43 5.18 5.48 7.35
C PRO A 43 4.24 5.55 8.55
N PRO A 44 3.39 6.59 8.67
CA PRO A 44 2.44 6.65 9.76
C PRO A 44 1.42 5.52 9.55
N LEU A 45 1.68 4.40 10.21
CA LEU A 45 0.77 3.26 10.25
C LEU A 45 -0.36 3.66 11.20
N TYR A 46 -1.59 3.60 10.70
CA TYR A 46 -2.78 3.82 11.51
C TYR A 46 -3.57 2.52 11.56
N VAL A 47 -3.99 2.16 12.76
CA VAL A 47 -5.00 1.14 12.98
C VAL A 47 -6.34 1.86 13.01
N PHE A 48 -7.11 1.72 11.93
CA PHE A 48 -8.45 2.31 11.84
C PHE A 48 -9.48 1.36 12.45
N SER A 49 -10.44 1.93 13.17
CA SER A 49 -11.63 1.22 13.65
C SER A 49 -12.85 1.48 12.76
N GLY A 50 -13.94 0.78 13.07
CA GLY A 50 -15.24 0.96 12.44
C GLY A 50 -15.21 0.72 10.93
N ALA A 51 -16.17 1.31 10.21
CA ALA A 51 -16.40 1.11 8.78
C ALA A 51 -15.36 1.77 7.87
N SER A 52 -14.17 2.09 8.38
CA SER A 52 -13.09 2.71 7.60
C SER A 52 -12.68 1.83 6.41
N PRO A 53 -12.43 2.43 5.23
CA PRO A 53 -11.90 1.71 4.07
C PRO A 53 -10.46 1.21 4.28
N ALA A 54 -9.75 1.69 5.32
CA ALA A 54 -8.44 1.19 5.72
C ALA A 54 -8.48 0.20 6.88
N ASN A 55 -9.67 -0.14 7.40
CA ASN A 55 -9.84 -1.21 8.38
C ASN A 55 -10.11 -2.54 7.65
N PRO A 56 -9.19 -3.52 7.72
CA PRO A 56 -9.42 -4.84 7.15
C PRO A 56 -10.01 -5.82 8.16
N GLY A 57 -10.26 -5.39 9.39
CA GLY A 57 -10.97 -6.20 10.37
C GLY A 57 -12.46 -6.36 10.03
N SER A 58 -13.15 -7.21 10.78
CA SER A 58 -14.58 -7.52 10.65
C SER A 58 -15.50 -6.31 10.42
N LEU A 59 -15.29 -5.22 11.17
CA LEU A 59 -16.11 -4.00 11.12
C LEU A 59 -15.69 -2.99 10.05
N GLY A 60 -14.66 -3.28 9.26
CA GLY A 60 -14.17 -2.39 8.22
C GLY A 60 -14.84 -2.58 6.87
N THR A 61 -14.45 -1.75 5.88
CA THR A 61 -14.98 -1.80 4.50
C THR A 61 -13.88 -2.07 3.46
N TYR A 62 -12.70 -2.50 3.89
CA TYR A 62 -11.56 -2.78 3.01
C TYR A 62 -11.87 -3.85 1.93
N THR A 63 -12.63 -4.89 2.25
CA THR A 63 -13.02 -5.93 1.27
C THR A 63 -13.90 -5.36 0.16
N LEU A 64 -14.75 -4.38 0.48
CA LEU A 64 -15.52 -3.64 -0.52
C LEU A 64 -14.62 -2.74 -1.37
N LEU A 65 -13.73 -1.98 -0.75
CA LEU A 65 -12.76 -1.13 -1.45
C LEU A 65 -11.98 -1.93 -2.50
N LEU A 66 -11.47 -3.11 -2.13
CA LEU A 66 -10.76 -4.00 -3.04
C LEU A 66 -11.67 -4.50 -4.17
N SER A 67 -12.88 -4.94 -3.84
CA SER A 67 -13.84 -5.45 -4.83
C SER A 67 -14.24 -4.39 -5.87
N ILE A 68 -14.38 -3.13 -5.44
CA ILE A 68 -14.65 -2.00 -6.35
C ILE A 68 -13.40 -1.67 -7.16
N ARG A 69 -12.21 -1.63 -6.55
CA ARG A 69 -10.96 -1.36 -7.26
C ARG A 69 -10.65 -2.37 -8.34
N ASP A 70 -11.01 -3.64 -8.14
CA ASP A 70 -10.85 -4.68 -9.16
C ASP A 70 -11.69 -4.41 -10.41
N ARG A 71 -12.85 -3.74 -10.28
CA ARG A 71 -13.73 -3.36 -11.41
C ARG A 71 -13.48 -1.94 -11.92
N TYR A 72 -13.13 -1.02 -11.05
CA TYR A 72 -12.88 0.39 -11.30
C TYR A 72 -11.46 0.74 -10.82
N PRO A 73 -10.43 0.59 -11.67
CA PRO A 73 -9.03 0.72 -11.26
C PRO A 73 -8.67 2.07 -10.65
N GLU A 74 -9.39 3.13 -11.04
CA GLU A 74 -9.28 4.50 -10.50
C GLU A 74 -10.05 4.67 -9.18
N THR A 75 -9.94 3.68 -8.29
CA THR A 75 -10.53 3.72 -6.93
C THR A 75 -9.46 4.05 -5.90
N THR A 76 -9.75 5.04 -5.05
CA THR A 76 -8.87 5.47 -3.95
C THR A 76 -9.66 5.74 -2.67
N ALA A 77 -8.96 5.97 -1.56
CA ALA A 77 -9.52 6.40 -0.29
C ALA A 77 -8.80 7.68 0.21
N VAL A 78 -9.55 8.58 0.82
CA VAL A 78 -9.04 9.86 1.34
C VAL A 78 -9.25 9.93 2.86
N PHE A 79 -8.15 10.08 3.60
CA PHE A 79 -8.17 10.13 5.07
C PHE A 79 -8.05 11.55 5.64
N ILE A 80 -7.78 12.53 4.77
CA ILE A 80 -7.71 13.96 5.09
C ILE A 80 -8.51 14.69 4.01
N LEU A 81 -9.62 15.34 4.37
CA LEU A 81 -10.51 15.95 3.37
C LEU A 81 -9.84 17.00 2.48
N ASN A 82 -8.80 17.69 2.96
CA ASN A 82 -8.04 18.65 2.15
C ASN A 82 -7.31 18.01 0.95
N ASP A 83 -7.10 16.69 1.01
CA ASP A 83 -6.50 15.91 -0.08
C ASP A 83 -7.55 15.40 -1.07
N LEU A 84 -8.85 15.61 -0.81
CA LEU A 84 -9.93 15.23 -1.70
C LEU A 84 -9.85 16.01 -3.01
N ARG A 85 -9.46 15.33 -4.08
CA ARG A 85 -9.34 15.90 -5.41
C ARG A 85 -9.75 14.88 -6.44
N PHE A 86 -10.63 15.30 -7.35
CA PHE A 86 -10.91 14.55 -8.57
C PHE A 86 -10.03 15.09 -9.70
N PRO A 87 -9.41 14.22 -10.53
CA PRO A 87 -8.62 14.68 -11.67
C PRO A 87 -9.44 15.57 -12.61
N ALA A 88 -8.82 16.64 -13.13
CA ALA A 88 -9.48 17.54 -14.06
C ALA A 88 -9.91 16.79 -15.34
N GLY A 89 -11.15 17.01 -15.78
CA GLY A 89 -11.69 16.33 -16.96
C GLY A 89 -12.28 14.94 -16.69
N THR A 90 -12.35 14.51 -15.43
CA THR A 90 -13.07 13.30 -15.03
C THR A 90 -14.55 13.41 -15.43
N ASP A 91 -15.00 12.45 -16.22
CA ASP A 91 -16.38 12.43 -16.69
C ASP A 91 -17.33 11.96 -15.57
N ARG A 92 -17.12 10.74 -15.06
CA ARG A 92 -17.87 10.17 -13.94
C ARG A 92 -17.00 10.03 -12.71
N CYS A 93 -17.51 10.46 -11.58
CA CYS A 93 -16.87 10.22 -10.29
C CYS A 93 -17.90 9.84 -9.24
N LEU A 94 -17.47 9.04 -8.28
CA LEU A 94 -18.30 8.53 -7.19
C LEU A 94 -17.61 8.80 -5.86
N TYR A 95 -18.31 9.48 -4.95
CA TYR A 95 -17.87 9.64 -3.56
C TYR A 95 -18.68 8.72 -2.65
N ILE A 96 -18.01 7.93 -1.82
CA ILE A 96 -18.62 6.91 -0.98
C ILE A 96 -18.37 7.23 0.49
N VAL A 97 -19.44 7.28 1.29
CA VAL A 97 -19.41 7.47 2.73
C VAL A 97 -20.18 6.31 3.38
N ILE A 98 -19.56 5.59 4.30
CA ILE A 98 -20.17 4.39 4.94
C ILE A 98 -20.01 4.45 6.46
N SER A 99 -21.12 4.54 7.19
CA SER A 99 -21.20 4.58 8.66
C SER A 99 -20.09 5.44 9.31
N PRO A 100 -20.05 6.76 9.01
CA PRO A 100 -19.00 7.62 9.55
C PRO A 100 -19.18 7.80 11.06
N GLU A 101 -18.09 7.67 11.82
CA GLU A 101 -18.09 7.72 13.30
C GLU A 101 -18.23 9.17 13.84
N LYS A 102 -17.90 10.16 13.02
CA LYS A 102 -17.95 11.59 13.36
C LYS A 102 -18.87 12.34 12.40
N PRO A 103 -19.68 13.29 12.88
CA PRO A 103 -20.50 14.13 12.01
C PRO A 103 -19.64 15.12 11.23
N TYR A 104 -20.02 15.37 9.98
CA TYR A 104 -19.33 16.34 9.11
C TYR A 104 -19.78 17.76 9.43
N THR A 105 -18.82 18.69 9.51
CA THR A 105 -19.14 20.12 9.61
C THR A 105 -19.69 20.68 8.30
N ALA A 106 -20.38 21.82 8.37
CA ALA A 106 -20.89 22.50 7.18
C ALA A 106 -19.78 22.96 6.21
N ASP A 107 -18.57 23.23 6.71
CA ASP A 107 -17.41 23.60 5.87
C ASP A 107 -16.86 22.39 5.12
N GLU A 108 -16.72 21.25 5.81
CA GLU A 108 -16.30 19.98 5.21
C GLU A 108 -17.30 19.49 4.16
N ALA A 109 -18.58 19.53 4.47
CA ALA A 109 -19.64 19.19 3.53
C ALA A 109 -19.62 20.07 2.27
N ARG A 110 -19.40 21.38 2.43
CA ARG A 110 -19.23 22.31 1.30
C ARG A 110 -17.96 22.02 0.51
N HIS A 111 -16.87 21.62 1.17
CA HIS A 111 -15.63 21.22 0.51
C HIS A 111 -15.84 20.00 -0.39
N ILE A 112 -16.52 18.96 0.12
CA ILE A 112 -16.89 17.75 -0.65
C ILE A 112 -17.76 18.12 -1.84
N ALA A 113 -18.81 18.93 -1.64
CA ALA A 113 -19.69 19.40 -2.71
C ALA A 113 -18.93 20.19 -3.79
N ASN A 114 -17.94 21.02 -3.40
CA ASN A 114 -17.07 21.74 -4.33
C ASN A 114 -16.15 20.81 -5.11
N ALA A 115 -15.56 19.80 -4.47
CA ALA A 115 -14.70 18.83 -5.13
C ALA A 115 -15.47 18.07 -6.22
N LEU A 116 -16.71 17.64 -5.92
CA LEU A 116 -17.56 16.91 -6.87
C LEU A 116 -17.96 17.73 -8.11
N ARG A 117 -18.02 19.07 -8.02
CA ARG A 117 -18.33 19.95 -9.16
C ARG A 117 -17.27 19.90 -10.26
N THR A 118 -16.07 19.39 -9.98
CA THR A 118 -15.02 19.22 -10.98
C THR A 118 -15.31 18.06 -11.95
N CYS A 119 -16.22 17.15 -11.58
CA CYS A 119 -16.68 16.06 -12.41
C CYS A 119 -17.90 16.46 -13.25
N ARG A 120 -18.03 15.91 -14.46
CA ARG A 120 -19.20 16.18 -15.33
C ARG A 120 -20.47 15.49 -14.86
N ARG A 121 -20.35 14.30 -14.31
CA ARG A 121 -21.45 13.45 -13.81
C ARG A 121 -21.05 12.89 -12.44
N PRO A 122 -21.12 13.71 -11.39
CA PRO A 122 -20.80 13.26 -10.03
C PRO A 122 -21.90 12.34 -9.49
N ALA A 123 -21.50 11.38 -8.68
CA ALA A 123 -22.40 10.52 -7.91
C ALA A 123 -21.93 10.44 -6.45
N VAL A 124 -22.88 10.25 -5.54
CA VAL A 124 -22.59 10.09 -4.10
C VAL A 124 -23.36 8.90 -3.56
N LEU A 125 -22.66 8.00 -2.86
CA LEU A 125 -23.26 6.96 -2.05
C LEU A 125 -23.08 7.32 -0.58
N VAL A 126 -24.17 7.45 0.15
CA VAL A 126 -24.19 7.60 1.61
C VAL A 126 -24.87 6.40 2.20
N ALA A 127 -24.17 5.67 3.06
CA ALA A 127 -24.73 4.62 3.90
C ALA A 127 -24.51 5.00 5.36
N ASP A 128 -25.55 5.32 6.11
CA ASP A 128 -25.44 5.90 7.46
C ASP A 128 -26.71 5.62 8.29
N GLU A 129 -26.52 5.23 9.54
CA GLU A 129 -27.58 4.92 10.50
C GLU A 129 -27.89 6.11 11.43
N ALA A 130 -26.90 6.95 11.69
CA ALA A 130 -26.81 7.88 12.83
C ALA A 130 -26.97 9.36 12.45
N THR A 131 -27.33 9.68 11.20
CA THR A 131 -27.51 11.04 10.65
C THR A 131 -26.21 11.86 10.51
N THR A 132 -25.06 11.25 10.78
CA THR A 132 -23.74 11.91 10.78
C THR A 132 -23.37 12.48 9.40
N SER A 133 -23.94 11.93 8.33
CA SER A 133 -23.73 12.33 6.93
C SER A 133 -24.69 13.40 6.40
N ASN A 134 -25.74 13.78 7.15
CA ASN A 134 -26.81 14.65 6.63
C ASN A 134 -26.33 16.04 6.18
N SER A 135 -25.26 16.58 6.76
CA SER A 135 -24.68 17.86 6.34
C SER A 135 -24.10 17.80 4.92
N ILE A 136 -23.58 16.64 4.47
CA ILE A 136 -23.17 16.41 3.08
C ILE A 136 -24.38 16.49 2.16
N LEU A 137 -25.46 15.79 2.51
CA LEU A 137 -26.70 15.76 1.72
C LEU A 137 -27.32 17.17 1.60
N GLU A 138 -27.24 17.97 2.66
CA GLU A 138 -27.65 19.37 2.65
C GLU A 138 -26.76 20.24 1.76
N ALA A 139 -25.43 20.08 1.82
CA ALA A 139 -24.49 20.84 0.98
C ALA A 139 -24.61 20.51 -0.52
N LEU A 140 -24.99 19.28 -0.85
CA LEU A 140 -25.38 18.86 -2.21
C LEU A 140 -26.76 19.40 -2.62
N GLY A 141 -27.54 19.85 -1.63
CA GLY A 141 -28.89 20.38 -1.77
C GLY A 141 -29.88 19.36 -2.32
N VAL A 142 -29.70 18.09 -1.98
CA VAL A 142 -30.71 17.06 -2.21
C VAL A 142 -31.72 17.04 -1.07
N SER A 143 -32.88 16.45 -1.28
CA SER A 143 -33.92 16.27 -0.25
C SER A 143 -33.75 15.00 0.58
N ALA A 144 -33.07 13.97 0.05
CA ALA A 144 -32.84 12.71 0.74
C ALA A 144 -32.14 12.88 2.10
N ARG A 145 -32.63 12.27 3.17
CA ARG A 145 -32.07 12.36 4.54
C ARG A 145 -32.12 11.02 5.26
N VAL A 146 -31.12 10.78 6.10
CA VAL A 146 -31.16 9.74 7.14
C VAL A 146 -31.94 10.29 8.33
N VAL A 147 -32.96 9.57 8.80
CA VAL A 147 -33.86 10.05 9.86
C VAL A 147 -33.27 9.86 11.25
N GLY A 148 -32.40 8.87 11.45
CA GLY A 148 -31.83 8.52 12.76
C GLY A 148 -32.76 7.66 13.63
N ARG A 149 -33.85 7.15 13.07
CA ARG A 149 -34.79 6.26 13.78
C ARG A 149 -34.63 4.83 13.30
N VAL A 150 -34.28 3.95 14.23
CA VAL A 150 -34.05 2.53 13.97
C VAL A 150 -35.33 1.86 13.46
N VAL A 151 -35.20 1.08 12.40
CA VAL A 151 -36.25 0.24 11.82
C VAL A 151 -36.17 -1.14 12.46
N LEU A 152 -37.28 -1.58 13.04
CA LEU A 152 -37.41 -2.88 13.69
C LEU A 152 -38.22 -3.82 12.80
N ASP A 153 -37.91 -5.10 12.89
CA ASP A 153 -38.73 -6.17 12.34
C ASP A 153 -40.05 -6.27 13.12
N SER A 154 -41.18 -6.27 12.41
CA SER A 154 -42.50 -6.25 13.05
C SER A 154 -42.89 -7.56 13.73
N VAL A 155 -42.22 -8.67 13.43
CA VAL A 155 -42.52 -10.00 14.00
C VAL A 155 -41.70 -10.24 15.27
N THR A 156 -40.41 -9.95 15.21
CA THR A 156 -39.45 -10.22 16.29
C THR A 156 -39.24 -9.02 17.21
N GLY A 157 -39.53 -7.79 16.75
CA GLY A 157 -39.23 -6.55 17.47
C GLY A 157 -37.74 -6.21 17.53
N LEU A 158 -36.89 -6.97 16.83
CA LEU A 158 -35.44 -6.79 16.82
C LEU A 158 -35.00 -5.82 15.71
N PRO A 159 -33.84 -5.15 15.85
CA PRO A 159 -33.32 -4.20 14.87
C PRO A 159 -32.65 -4.89 13.67
N TYR A 160 -33.14 -6.06 13.27
CA TYR A 160 -32.61 -6.86 12.16
C TYR A 160 -33.69 -7.18 11.10
N PRO A 161 -34.38 -6.17 10.54
CA PRO A 161 -35.43 -6.41 9.55
C PRO A 161 -34.85 -6.90 8.22
N ASN A 162 -35.65 -7.70 7.50
CA ASN A 162 -35.36 -7.99 6.09
C ASN A 162 -35.83 -6.84 5.20
N ALA A 163 -34.98 -6.44 4.26
CA ALA A 163 -35.27 -5.41 3.28
C ALA A 163 -35.12 -5.94 1.85
N THR A 164 -35.94 -5.39 0.95
CA THR A 164 -35.84 -5.63 -0.48
C THR A 164 -35.29 -4.39 -1.16
N PHE A 165 -34.16 -4.54 -1.85
CA PHE A 165 -33.53 -3.51 -2.67
C PHE A 165 -33.80 -3.77 -4.14
N THR A 166 -34.19 -2.74 -4.88
CA THR A 166 -34.37 -2.81 -6.34
C THR A 166 -33.36 -1.90 -7.03
N ILE A 167 -32.28 -2.49 -7.54
CA ILE A 167 -31.19 -1.76 -8.20
C ILE A 167 -31.14 -2.16 -9.67
N SER A 168 -31.32 -1.19 -10.57
CA SER A 168 -31.29 -1.41 -12.03
C SER A 168 -32.22 -2.55 -12.49
N GLY A 169 -33.40 -2.68 -11.86
CA GLY A 169 -34.39 -3.71 -12.16
C GLY A 169 -34.12 -5.10 -11.57
N ARG A 170 -33.05 -5.26 -10.77
CA ARG A 170 -32.76 -6.49 -10.03
C ARG A 170 -33.17 -6.33 -8.57
N GLU A 171 -33.83 -7.36 -8.03
CA GLU A 171 -34.21 -7.42 -6.62
C GLU A 171 -33.14 -8.16 -5.79
N PHE A 172 -32.80 -7.57 -4.65
CA PHE A 172 -31.89 -8.15 -3.65
C PHE A 172 -32.62 -8.17 -2.32
N ARG A 173 -32.62 -9.32 -1.65
CA ARG A 173 -33.18 -9.45 -0.30
C ARG A 173 -32.03 -9.62 0.68
N VAL A 174 -31.93 -8.71 1.63
CA VAL A 174 -30.85 -8.67 2.62
C VAL A 174 -31.43 -8.41 4.01
N ALA A 175 -30.74 -8.91 5.03
CA ALA A 175 -31.03 -8.54 6.41
C ALA A 175 -30.24 -7.27 6.73
N LEU A 176 -30.89 -6.32 7.40
CA LEU A 176 -30.28 -5.09 7.87
C LEU A 176 -29.77 -5.27 9.31
N ASP A 177 -28.88 -4.37 9.76
CA ASP A 177 -28.37 -4.32 11.14
C ASP A 177 -28.44 -2.90 11.68
N ILE A 178 -29.41 -2.65 12.58
CA ILE A 178 -29.64 -1.35 13.24
C ILE A 178 -29.87 -0.22 12.21
N ALA A 179 -30.48 -0.58 11.07
CA ALA A 179 -30.77 0.37 10.01
C ALA A 179 -31.72 1.49 10.44
N SER A 180 -31.47 2.66 9.91
CA SER A 180 -32.26 3.86 10.06
C SER A 180 -33.27 4.00 8.91
N ALA A 181 -34.42 4.60 9.20
CA ALA A 181 -35.31 5.03 8.13
C ALA A 181 -34.65 6.16 7.31
N VAL A 182 -34.96 6.21 6.02
CA VAL A 182 -34.60 7.32 5.14
C VAL A 182 -35.85 8.01 4.62
N GLU A 183 -35.75 9.31 4.36
CA GLU A 183 -36.84 10.11 3.82
C GLU A 183 -36.37 11.03 2.68
N GLY A 184 -37.32 11.63 1.97
CA GLY A 184 -37.04 12.42 0.77
C GLY A 184 -36.62 11.56 -0.41
N GLY A 185 -35.83 12.13 -1.31
CA GLY A 185 -35.40 11.47 -2.55
C GLY A 185 -36.48 11.46 -3.64
N SER A 186 -36.07 11.10 -4.86
CA SER A 186 -36.99 10.99 -6.01
C SER A 186 -37.57 9.58 -6.15
N SER A 187 -36.88 8.55 -5.67
CA SER A 187 -37.30 7.16 -5.81
C SER A 187 -36.83 6.32 -4.63
N ILE A 188 -37.71 5.48 -4.11
CA ILE A 188 -37.36 4.47 -3.09
C ILE A 188 -36.71 3.28 -3.80
N VAL A 189 -35.51 2.91 -3.37
CA VAL A 189 -34.73 1.79 -3.94
C VAL A 189 -34.49 0.67 -2.94
N GLY A 190 -34.82 0.88 -1.66
CA GLY A 190 -34.80 -0.16 -0.62
C GLY A 190 -35.92 0.05 0.38
N ILE A 191 -36.64 -1.02 0.71
CA ILE A 191 -37.81 -0.98 1.58
C ILE A 191 -37.87 -2.16 2.53
N VAL A 192 -38.32 -1.92 3.76
CA VAL A 192 -38.77 -2.94 4.70
C VAL A 192 -40.30 -2.97 4.64
N ASP A 193 -40.89 -4.03 4.09
CA ASP A 193 -42.32 -4.09 3.77
C ASP A 193 -43.25 -3.96 4.98
N LYS A 194 -42.82 -4.50 6.12
CA LYS A 194 -43.55 -4.48 7.39
C LYS A 194 -42.60 -4.15 8.53
N GLY A 195 -42.12 -2.91 8.54
CA GLY A 195 -41.24 -2.41 9.59
C GLY A 195 -42.00 -1.65 10.68
N LEU A 196 -41.36 -1.51 11.84
CA LEU A 196 -41.77 -0.61 12.91
C LEU A 196 -40.66 0.41 13.14
N LEU A 197 -41.01 1.68 13.38
CA LEU A 197 -40.03 2.67 13.81
C LEU A 197 -39.88 2.60 15.32
N TYR A 198 -38.65 2.47 15.80
CA TYR A 198 -38.35 2.50 17.24
C TYR A 198 -38.91 3.78 17.87
N GLY A 199 -39.65 3.63 18.98
CA GLY A 199 -40.31 4.74 19.67
C GLY A 199 -41.60 5.25 19.02
N SER A 200 -42.12 4.57 17.98
CA SER A 200 -43.41 4.89 17.35
C SER A 200 -44.49 3.88 17.77
N ALA A 201 -45.71 4.36 18.03
CA ALA A 201 -46.88 3.53 18.39
C ALA A 201 -47.75 3.13 17.17
N GLY A 202 -47.27 3.40 15.95
CA GLY A 202 -47.99 3.09 14.72
C GLY A 202 -48.00 1.59 14.37
N PRO A 203 -48.95 1.14 13.54
CA PRO A 203 -48.95 -0.23 13.02
C PRO A 203 -47.73 -0.46 12.11
N PRO A 204 -47.31 -1.73 11.90
CA PRO A 204 -46.29 -2.06 10.91
C PRO A 204 -46.65 -1.52 9.52
N ALA A 205 -45.70 -0.88 8.87
CA ALA A 205 -45.89 -0.26 7.56
C ALA A 205 -44.63 -0.43 6.70
N PRO A 206 -44.74 -0.21 5.37
CA PRO A 206 -43.58 -0.13 4.51
C PRO A 206 -42.71 1.07 4.90
N ILE A 207 -41.44 0.83 5.24
CA ILE A 207 -40.49 1.86 5.65
C ILE A 207 -39.34 1.93 4.63
N PRO A 208 -39.12 3.08 3.98
CA PRO A 208 -37.95 3.29 3.13
C PRO A 208 -36.67 3.21 3.96
N VAL A 209 -35.73 2.41 3.47
CA VAL A 209 -34.38 2.25 4.03
C VAL A 209 -33.29 2.59 3.02
N ALA A 210 -33.66 2.76 1.74
CA ALA A 210 -32.80 3.38 0.76
C ALA A 210 -33.59 4.20 -0.27
N VAL A 211 -33.05 5.36 -0.63
CA VAL A 211 -33.61 6.28 -1.63
C VAL A 211 -32.54 6.73 -2.59
N GLU A 212 -32.97 7.07 -3.80
CA GLU A 212 -32.15 7.70 -4.83
C GLU A 212 -32.74 9.06 -5.20
N GLU A 213 -31.88 10.04 -5.40
CA GLU A 213 -32.22 11.37 -5.87
C GLU A 213 -31.30 11.79 -7.01
N SER A 214 -31.88 12.30 -8.10
CA SER A 214 -31.11 12.93 -9.17
C SER A 214 -31.42 14.42 -9.22
N ARG A 215 -30.37 15.24 -9.12
CA ARG A 215 -30.46 16.70 -9.19
C ARG A 215 -29.51 17.24 -10.25
N GLY A 216 -30.04 17.60 -11.41
CA GLY A 216 -29.24 18.00 -12.56
C GLY A 216 -28.36 16.84 -13.05
N ASN A 217 -27.04 17.00 -12.97
CA ASN A 217 -26.05 15.96 -13.33
C ASN A 217 -25.56 15.13 -12.13
N LEU A 218 -26.02 15.44 -10.91
CA LEU A 218 -25.67 14.73 -9.68
C LEU A 218 -26.67 13.61 -9.41
N THR A 219 -26.17 12.42 -9.09
CA THR A 219 -26.99 11.30 -8.58
C THR A 219 -26.54 10.96 -7.16
N VAL A 220 -27.48 10.92 -6.22
CA VAL A 220 -27.20 10.57 -4.81
C VAL A 220 -28.03 9.36 -4.45
N MET A 221 -27.40 8.36 -3.85
CA MET A 221 -28.06 7.23 -3.22
C MET A 221 -27.80 7.27 -1.72
N VAL A 222 -28.85 7.21 -0.93
CA VAL A 222 -28.80 7.21 0.53
C VAL A 222 -29.37 5.90 1.03
N ILE A 223 -28.63 5.21 1.89
CA ILE A 223 -29.00 3.94 2.51
C ILE A 223 -28.90 4.16 4.02
N GLY A 224 -29.93 3.77 4.76
CA GLY A 224 -29.98 3.92 6.21
C GLY A 224 -29.12 2.91 6.97
N ASP A 225 -28.29 2.14 6.27
CA ASP A 225 -27.52 1.00 6.80
C ASP A 225 -26.18 0.86 6.07
N GLY A 226 -25.10 1.16 6.76
CA GLY A 226 -23.72 0.95 6.36
C GLY A 226 -23.18 -0.45 6.71
N SER A 227 -23.84 -1.19 7.59
CA SER A 227 -23.43 -2.55 7.98
C SER A 227 -23.38 -3.51 6.79
N LEU A 228 -24.23 -3.29 5.79
CA LEU A 228 -24.31 -4.03 4.52
C LEU A 228 -22.98 -4.09 3.78
N PHE A 229 -22.10 -3.13 4.04
CA PHE A 229 -20.82 -2.96 3.37
C PHE A 229 -19.63 -3.47 4.19
N LEU A 230 -19.86 -3.98 5.39
CA LEU A 230 -18.80 -4.43 6.28
C LEU A 230 -18.20 -5.77 5.83
N ASN A 231 -16.90 -5.93 6.10
CA ASN A 231 -16.14 -7.13 5.78
C ASN A 231 -16.83 -8.39 6.34
N GLN A 232 -17.27 -8.35 7.60
CA GLN A 232 -17.96 -9.48 8.24
C GLN A 232 -19.24 -9.92 7.52
N VAL A 233 -19.97 -8.97 6.93
CA VAL A 233 -21.21 -9.26 6.20
C VAL A 233 -20.87 -9.84 4.83
N MET A 234 -19.89 -9.25 4.13
CA MET A 234 -19.42 -9.71 2.82
C MET A 234 -18.71 -11.07 2.86
N GLU A 235 -18.08 -11.41 3.97
CA GLU A 235 -17.36 -12.67 4.18
C GLU A 235 -18.23 -13.74 4.86
N SER A 236 -19.46 -13.39 5.24
CA SER A 236 -20.44 -14.33 5.78
C SER A 236 -20.88 -15.35 4.72
N PRO A 237 -21.52 -16.47 5.12
CA PRO A 237 -22.07 -17.44 4.17
C PRO A 237 -23.08 -16.86 3.16
N GLN A 238 -23.73 -15.75 3.49
CA GLN A 238 -24.67 -15.04 2.60
C GLN A 238 -24.03 -13.84 1.90
N GLY A 239 -22.73 -13.58 2.15
CA GLY A 239 -22.00 -12.39 1.72
C GLY A 239 -21.98 -12.17 0.20
N ALA A 240 -22.17 -13.22 -0.60
CA ALA A 240 -22.31 -13.10 -2.04
C ALA A 240 -23.46 -12.16 -2.45
N VAL A 241 -24.62 -12.23 -1.78
CA VAL A 241 -25.78 -11.38 -2.08
C VAL A 241 -25.49 -9.92 -1.74
N TYR A 242 -24.85 -9.67 -0.60
CA TYR A 242 -24.44 -8.32 -0.17
C TYR A 242 -23.39 -7.73 -1.10
N LYS A 243 -22.41 -8.54 -1.52
CA LYS A 243 -21.40 -8.13 -2.50
C LYS A 243 -22.02 -7.81 -3.85
N GLU A 244 -22.96 -8.63 -4.34
CA GLU A 244 -23.68 -8.35 -5.58
C GLU A 244 -24.52 -7.06 -5.50
N LEU A 245 -25.21 -6.85 -4.38
CA LEU A 245 -25.97 -5.61 -4.13
C LEU A 245 -25.03 -4.39 -4.14
N ALA A 246 -23.93 -4.44 -3.40
CA ALA A 246 -22.95 -3.36 -3.33
C ALA A 246 -22.36 -3.03 -4.71
N MET A 247 -21.97 -4.06 -5.46
CA MET A 247 -21.47 -3.87 -6.83
C MET A 247 -22.54 -3.35 -7.79
N ALA A 248 -23.80 -3.79 -7.66
CA ALA A 248 -24.90 -3.27 -8.49
C ALA A 248 -25.17 -1.78 -8.22
N ILE A 249 -25.07 -1.34 -6.95
CA ILE A 249 -25.19 0.06 -6.56
C ILE A 249 -24.06 0.87 -7.20
N VAL A 250 -22.80 0.43 -7.03
CA VAL A 250 -21.64 1.11 -7.60
C VAL A 250 -21.72 1.16 -9.13
N ASP A 251 -22.10 0.06 -9.78
CA ASP A 251 -22.26 0.01 -11.23
C ASP A 251 -23.32 0.98 -11.73
N LYS A 252 -24.44 1.12 -11.00
CA LYS A 252 -25.49 2.08 -11.33
C LYS A 252 -24.96 3.51 -11.23
N LEU A 253 -24.28 3.86 -10.13
CA LEU A 253 -23.75 5.21 -9.89
C LEU A 253 -22.62 5.57 -10.87
N CYS A 254 -21.75 4.62 -11.18
CA CYS A 254 -20.70 4.76 -12.19
C CYS A 254 -21.22 4.59 -13.64
N GLY A 255 -22.49 4.25 -13.84
CA GLY A 255 -23.08 3.99 -15.16
C GLY A 255 -22.36 2.90 -15.95
N GLY A 256 -21.69 1.96 -15.27
CA GLY A 256 -20.86 0.91 -15.87
C GLY A 256 -19.59 1.40 -16.59
N ASP A 257 -19.18 2.66 -16.42
CA ASP A 257 -17.94 3.17 -17.04
C ASP A 257 -16.71 2.73 -16.23
N PRO A 258 -15.81 1.88 -16.77
CA PRO A 258 -14.62 1.42 -16.05
C PRO A 258 -13.64 2.55 -15.69
N ARG A 259 -13.79 3.75 -16.28
CA ARG A 259 -13.00 4.95 -15.95
C ARG A 259 -13.67 5.84 -14.89
N CYS A 260 -14.75 5.38 -14.26
CA CYS A 260 -15.34 6.06 -13.13
C CYS A 260 -14.31 6.22 -12.01
N TYR A 261 -14.08 7.45 -11.56
CA TYR A 261 -13.14 7.73 -10.48
C TYR A 261 -13.86 7.60 -9.13
N VAL A 262 -13.51 6.59 -8.34
CA VAL A 262 -14.20 6.28 -7.09
C VAL A 262 -13.34 6.71 -5.89
N VAL A 263 -13.93 7.44 -4.96
CA VAL A 263 -13.27 7.89 -3.73
C VAL A 263 -14.07 7.43 -2.52
N PHE A 264 -13.44 6.64 -1.67
CA PHE A 264 -13.93 6.34 -0.33
C PHE A 264 -13.53 7.45 0.64
N ASP A 265 -14.48 7.93 1.44
CA ASP A 265 -14.18 8.73 2.62
C ASP A 265 -13.58 7.81 3.69
N GLY A 266 -12.40 8.19 4.20
CA GLY A 266 -11.73 7.58 5.34
C GLY A 266 -11.41 8.59 6.45
N SER A 267 -11.87 9.85 6.35
CA SER A 267 -11.45 10.93 7.24
C SER A 267 -12.27 11.02 8.52
N HIS A 268 -13.49 10.48 8.53
CA HIS A 268 -14.40 10.55 9.67
C HIS A 268 -14.37 9.31 10.59
N TYR A 269 -13.28 8.55 10.55
CA TYR A 269 -13.03 7.41 11.45
C TYR A 269 -11.91 7.72 12.43
N THR A 270 -11.88 6.99 13.54
CA THR A 270 -10.77 7.06 14.47
C THR A 270 -9.64 6.13 14.04
N GLY A 271 -8.47 6.71 13.79
CA GLY A 271 -7.22 5.98 13.53
C GLY A 271 -6.27 6.13 14.71
N VAL A 272 -5.81 5.03 15.28
CA VAL A 272 -4.77 5.03 16.31
C VAL A 272 -3.41 4.91 15.61
N PRO A 273 -2.48 5.86 15.78
CA PRO A 273 -1.11 5.69 15.28
C PRO A 273 -0.49 4.43 15.87
N ALA A 274 0.12 3.60 15.05
CA ALA A 274 0.67 2.31 15.45
C ALA A 274 1.72 2.45 16.57
N GLN A 275 2.46 3.56 16.60
CA GLN A 275 3.41 3.88 17.68
C GLN A 275 2.74 3.96 19.06
N LYS A 276 1.46 4.39 19.10
CA LYS A 276 0.66 4.49 20.32
C LYS A 276 -0.19 3.26 20.58
N MET A 277 -0.16 2.27 19.68
CA MET A 277 -0.99 1.07 19.77
C MET A 277 -0.77 0.30 21.07
N LEU A 278 0.50 0.14 21.50
CA LEU A 278 0.83 -0.54 22.76
C LEU A 278 0.34 0.24 24.00
N SER A 279 0.46 1.58 24.00
CA SER A 279 -0.01 2.42 25.09
C SER A 279 -1.54 2.58 25.13
N GLU A 280 -2.20 2.50 23.97
CA GLU A 280 -3.65 2.60 23.81
C GLU A 280 -4.30 1.24 23.52
N MET A 281 -3.63 0.14 23.94
CA MET A 281 -4.03 -1.22 23.59
C MET A 281 -5.46 -1.57 24.02
N GLY A 282 -5.96 -0.96 25.10
CA GLY A 282 -7.36 -1.11 25.51
C GLY A 282 -8.37 -0.55 24.50
N ARG A 283 -8.06 0.58 23.84
CA ARG A 283 -8.92 1.18 22.79
C ARG A 283 -8.83 0.38 21.49
N VAL A 284 -7.64 -0.11 21.17
CA VAL A 284 -7.38 -0.95 20.02
C VAL A 284 -8.10 -2.29 20.17
N LEU A 285 -8.00 -2.95 21.32
CA LEU A 285 -8.73 -4.20 21.59
C LEU A 285 -10.25 -4.01 21.66
N ALA A 286 -10.75 -2.82 22.03
CA ALA A 286 -12.18 -2.53 22.03
C ALA A 286 -12.76 -2.33 20.62
N SER A 287 -11.92 -2.05 19.62
CA SER A 287 -12.32 -1.77 18.24
C SER A 287 -12.05 -2.93 17.28
N ILE A 288 -11.55 -4.06 17.80
CA ILE A 288 -10.97 -5.17 17.05
C ILE A 288 -11.57 -6.45 17.60
N THR A 289 -12.10 -7.31 16.73
CA THR A 289 -12.62 -8.61 17.16
C THR A 289 -11.46 -9.59 17.40
N PRO A 290 -11.66 -10.68 18.16
CA PRO A 290 -10.60 -11.67 18.41
C PRO A 290 -9.94 -12.23 17.14
N PHE A 291 -10.65 -12.24 16.02
CA PHE A 291 -10.15 -12.71 14.72
C PHE A 291 -9.23 -11.69 14.01
N ASP A 292 -9.38 -10.41 14.33
CA ASP A 292 -8.64 -9.31 13.71
C ASP A 292 -7.19 -9.17 14.24
N VAL A 293 -6.86 -9.87 15.35
CA VAL A 293 -5.52 -9.88 15.97
C VAL A 293 -4.44 -10.39 15.00
N LEU A 294 -4.79 -11.32 14.12
CA LEU A 294 -3.86 -11.90 13.14
C LEU A 294 -3.36 -10.89 12.10
N TRP A 295 -4.16 -9.85 11.80
CA TRP A 295 -3.75 -8.79 10.87
C TRP A 295 -2.85 -7.73 11.51
N LEU A 296 -3.02 -7.48 12.80
CA LEU A 296 -2.18 -6.53 13.53
C LEU A 296 -0.71 -6.98 13.64
N VAL A 297 -0.48 -8.29 13.72
CA VAL A 297 0.87 -8.85 13.92
C VAL A 297 1.82 -8.47 12.77
N PRO A 298 1.50 -8.66 11.48
CA PRO A 298 2.32 -8.18 10.38
C PRO A 298 2.59 -6.67 10.40
N MET A 299 1.61 -5.84 10.79
CA MET A 299 1.80 -4.39 10.88
C MET A 299 2.77 -4.01 11.99
N LEU A 300 2.63 -4.63 13.17
CA LEU A 300 3.57 -4.46 14.27
C LEU A 300 4.98 -4.93 13.90
N ILE A 301 5.10 -6.05 13.18
CA ILE A 301 6.39 -6.53 12.68
C ILE A 301 7.00 -5.52 11.70
N ALA A 302 6.21 -4.99 10.76
CA ALA A 302 6.67 -4.01 9.78
C ALA A 302 7.15 -2.71 10.46
N GLU A 303 6.46 -2.28 11.52
CA GLU A 303 6.87 -1.14 12.32
C GLU A 303 8.19 -1.42 13.05
N VAL A 304 8.29 -2.53 13.79
CA VAL A 304 9.50 -2.91 14.55
C VAL A 304 10.72 -3.11 13.64
N LEU A 305 10.54 -3.63 12.43
CA LEU A 305 11.64 -3.80 11.46
C LEU A 305 12.11 -2.47 10.84
N HIS A 306 11.33 -1.40 10.95
CA HIS A 306 11.68 -0.13 10.32
C HIS A 306 12.98 0.45 10.92
N PRO A 307 14.00 0.81 10.11
CA PRO A 307 15.30 1.29 10.60
C PRO A 307 15.21 2.48 11.56
N ALA A 308 14.20 3.34 11.40
CA ALA A 308 13.99 4.48 12.29
C ALA A 308 13.79 4.10 13.77
N ILE A 309 13.37 2.87 14.08
CA ILE A 309 13.10 2.43 15.46
C ILE A 309 14.37 1.87 16.12
N TRP A 310 15.09 0.96 15.47
CA TRP A 310 16.23 0.26 16.08
C TRP A 310 17.60 0.91 15.80
N MET A 311 17.74 1.68 14.72
CA MET A 311 19.03 2.28 14.32
C MET A 311 19.52 3.33 15.33
N PRO A 312 18.67 4.23 15.88
CA PRO A 312 19.10 5.14 16.94
C PRO A 312 19.64 4.40 18.17
N LEU A 313 18.94 3.35 18.62
CA LEU A 313 19.39 2.50 19.73
C LEU A 313 20.73 1.81 19.44
N LEU A 314 20.90 1.31 18.21
CA LEU A 314 22.16 0.70 17.76
C LEU A 314 23.31 1.71 17.75
N VAL A 315 23.07 2.91 17.24
CA VAL A 315 24.08 3.99 17.22
C VAL A 315 24.44 4.39 18.63
N ASP A 316 23.48 4.58 19.52
CA ASP A 316 23.73 4.93 20.92
C ASP A 316 24.51 3.83 21.64
N ALA A 317 24.17 2.55 21.42
CA ALA A 317 24.90 1.42 21.97
C ALA A 317 26.35 1.37 21.45
N LEU A 318 26.55 1.59 20.14
CA LEU A 318 27.88 1.68 19.53
C LEU A 318 28.67 2.86 20.10
N ASN A 319 28.03 4.02 20.24
CA ASN A 319 28.66 5.25 20.72
C ASN A 319 29.02 5.15 22.22
N LYS A 320 28.18 4.47 23.01
CA LYS A 320 28.47 4.17 24.41
C LYS A 320 29.62 3.17 24.52
N GLY A 321 29.59 2.10 23.73
CA GLY A 321 30.67 1.10 23.70
C GLY A 321 32.00 1.69 23.25
N THR A 322 32.02 2.58 22.25
CA THR A 322 33.25 3.28 21.83
C THR A 322 33.72 4.27 22.88
N LYS A 323 32.83 5.00 23.56
CA LYS A 323 33.19 5.88 24.68
C LYS A 323 33.77 5.10 25.87
N GLU A 324 33.14 4.01 26.26
CA GLU A 324 33.64 3.12 27.32
C GLU A 324 35.00 2.54 26.94
N LEU A 325 35.15 2.06 25.70
CA LEU A 325 36.44 1.58 25.19
C LEU A 325 37.48 2.69 25.22
N MET A 326 37.20 3.89 24.68
CA MET A 326 38.12 5.02 24.70
C MET A 326 38.45 5.54 26.10
N GLY A 327 37.58 5.31 27.09
CA GLY A 327 37.82 5.61 28.50
C GLY A 327 38.81 4.66 29.17
N MET A 328 39.09 3.50 28.57
CA MET A 328 40.14 2.58 29.05
C MET A 328 41.52 3.07 28.59
N PRO A 329 42.56 3.00 29.44
CA PRO A 329 43.92 3.41 29.07
C PRO A 329 44.48 2.69 27.83
N SER A 330 44.04 1.45 27.59
CA SER A 330 44.42 0.62 26.43
C SER A 330 43.39 0.64 25.29
N GLY A 331 42.29 1.35 25.46
CA GLY A 331 41.17 1.42 24.51
C GLY A 331 41.55 1.91 23.12
N PRO A 332 42.22 3.07 23.00
CA PRO A 332 42.66 3.59 21.71
C PRO A 332 43.58 2.62 20.97
N THR A 333 44.45 1.92 21.70
CA THR A 333 45.37 0.91 21.15
C THR A 333 44.62 -0.32 20.64
N ILE A 334 43.60 -0.79 21.37
CA ILE A 334 42.74 -1.89 20.95
C ILE A 334 41.95 -1.52 19.68
N LEU A 335 41.37 -0.31 19.62
CA LEU A 335 40.63 0.18 18.46
C LEU A 335 41.54 0.31 17.22
N MET A 336 42.76 0.80 17.41
CA MET A 336 43.78 0.88 16.36
C MET A 336 44.16 -0.51 15.84
N LEU A 337 44.36 -1.50 16.72
CA LEU A 337 44.68 -2.87 16.31
C LEU A 337 43.51 -3.54 15.58
N LEU A 338 42.28 -3.33 16.02
CA LEU A 338 41.08 -3.83 15.34
C LEU A 338 40.90 -3.22 13.96
N SER A 339 41.11 -1.91 13.82
CA SER A 339 41.04 -1.23 12.52
C SER A 339 42.17 -1.65 11.58
N LEU A 340 43.39 -1.85 12.09
CA LEU A 340 44.50 -2.43 11.33
C LEU A 340 44.22 -3.87 10.91
N ALA A 341 43.66 -4.71 11.79
CA ALA A 341 43.31 -6.08 11.48
C ALA A 341 42.20 -6.15 10.42
N ALA A 342 41.16 -5.32 10.55
CA ALA A 342 40.10 -5.19 9.56
C ALA A 342 40.64 -4.68 8.22
N GLY A 343 41.47 -3.63 8.24
CA GLY A 343 42.14 -3.09 7.05
C GLY A 343 43.03 -4.14 6.37
N TYR A 344 43.81 -4.89 7.13
CA TYR A 344 44.62 -5.99 6.63
C TYR A 344 43.76 -7.09 6.00
N TYR A 345 42.64 -7.46 6.63
CA TYR A 345 41.73 -8.48 6.10
C TYR A 345 41.08 -8.03 4.79
N VAL A 346 40.68 -6.76 4.71
CA VAL A 346 40.18 -6.14 3.49
C VAL A 346 41.26 -6.17 2.41
N VAL A 347 42.46 -5.65 2.68
CA VAL A 347 43.58 -5.63 1.73
C VAL A 347 43.93 -7.03 1.25
N ARG A 348 44.00 -8.02 2.15
CA ARG A 348 44.29 -9.42 1.82
C ARG A 348 43.22 -10.05 0.93
N LYS A 349 41.95 -9.70 1.13
CA LYS A 349 40.83 -10.16 0.30
C LYS A 349 40.82 -9.48 -1.08
N LEU A 350 41.24 -8.21 -1.14
CA LEU A 350 41.35 -7.42 -2.37
C LEU A 350 42.58 -7.79 -3.22
N TYR A 351 43.69 -8.11 -2.56
CA TYR A 351 44.98 -8.44 -3.17
C TYR A 351 45.50 -9.77 -2.61
N PRO A 352 44.97 -10.92 -3.10
CA PRO A 352 45.48 -12.22 -2.69
C PRO A 352 46.96 -12.34 -3.07
N ARG A 353 47.81 -12.76 -2.13
CA ARG A 353 49.24 -12.96 -2.38
C ARG A 353 49.43 -13.92 -3.55
N VAL A 354 50.11 -13.45 -4.59
CA VAL A 354 50.65 -14.29 -5.66
C VAL A 354 51.99 -14.82 -5.13
N PRO A 355 52.21 -16.14 -5.05
CA PRO A 355 53.49 -16.67 -4.63
C PRO A 355 54.59 -16.26 -5.63
N ASP A 356 55.72 -15.79 -5.13
CA ASP A 356 56.89 -15.47 -5.94
C ASP A 356 57.40 -16.75 -6.60
N SER A 357 57.14 -16.89 -7.90
CA SER A 357 57.78 -17.90 -8.72
C SER A 357 59.15 -17.37 -9.16
N LYS A 358 60.20 -18.20 -9.07
CA LYS A 358 61.51 -17.91 -9.69
C LYS A 358 61.29 -17.45 -11.13
N LEU A 359 61.81 -16.26 -11.46
CA LEU A 359 61.87 -15.80 -12.85
C LEU A 359 62.67 -16.85 -13.64
N PRO A 360 62.16 -17.36 -14.77
CA PRO A 360 62.92 -18.28 -15.60
C PRO A 360 64.20 -17.59 -16.06
N GLU A 361 65.30 -18.34 -16.05
CA GLU A 361 66.63 -17.91 -16.45
C GLU A 361 66.57 -17.23 -17.83
N GLN A 362 67.13 -16.02 -17.93
CA GLN A 362 67.21 -15.31 -19.21
C GLN A 362 68.20 -16.04 -20.11
N VAL A 363 67.69 -16.82 -21.06
CA VAL A 363 68.49 -17.35 -22.16
C VAL A 363 68.60 -16.22 -23.19
N GLU A 364 69.74 -15.54 -23.22
CA GLU A 364 70.07 -14.63 -24.31
C GLU A 364 70.18 -15.45 -25.61
N ARG A 365 69.29 -15.16 -26.56
CA ARG A 365 69.30 -15.77 -27.89
C ARG A 365 69.70 -14.68 -28.86
N GLU A 366 70.95 -14.72 -29.32
CA GLU A 366 71.41 -13.83 -30.39
C GLU A 366 70.66 -14.20 -31.69
N GLU A 367 69.66 -13.40 -32.04
CA GLU A 367 69.00 -13.47 -33.34
C GLU A 367 69.90 -12.78 -34.38
N PHE A 368 70.79 -13.53 -35.01
CA PHE A 368 71.41 -13.09 -36.25
C PHE A 368 70.30 -12.90 -37.30
N ALA A 369 70.27 -11.77 -38.00
CA ALA A 369 69.24 -11.45 -39.00
C ALA A 369 69.11 -12.48 -40.15
N THR A 370 70.08 -13.38 -40.31
CA THR A 370 70.09 -14.49 -41.29
C THR A 370 69.92 -15.87 -40.66
N GLY A 371 69.68 -15.96 -39.35
CA GLY A 371 69.57 -17.21 -38.59
C GLY A 371 68.43 -18.11 -39.04
N ASP A 372 67.30 -17.53 -39.46
CA ASP A 372 66.17 -18.26 -40.02
C ASP A 372 66.51 -18.88 -41.39
N VAL A 373 67.26 -18.16 -42.23
CA VAL A 373 67.68 -18.69 -43.54
C VAL A 373 68.71 -19.80 -43.36
N ARG A 374 69.69 -19.61 -42.47
CA ARG A 374 70.72 -20.62 -42.18
C ARG A 374 70.12 -21.88 -41.55
N SER A 375 69.16 -21.74 -40.63
CA SER A 375 68.48 -22.89 -40.02
C SER A 375 67.53 -23.60 -40.99
N ALA A 376 66.90 -22.88 -41.93
CA ALA A 376 66.10 -23.47 -43.00
C ALA A 376 66.94 -24.28 -44.00
N ILE A 377 68.15 -23.82 -44.34
CA ILE A 377 69.11 -24.57 -45.17
C ILE A 377 69.63 -25.79 -44.42
N LEU A 378 70.08 -25.63 -43.16
CA LEU A 378 70.63 -26.73 -42.35
C LEU A 378 69.59 -27.80 -42.00
N SER A 379 68.32 -27.44 -41.86
CA SER A 379 67.22 -28.40 -41.65
C SER A 379 66.72 -29.06 -42.95
N GLY A 380 67.36 -28.78 -44.09
CA GLY A 380 67.02 -29.38 -45.38
C GLY A 380 65.71 -28.87 -45.99
N ARG A 381 65.12 -27.80 -45.41
CA ARG A 381 63.85 -27.22 -45.90
C ARG A 381 64.03 -26.30 -47.10
N TYR A 382 65.26 -25.88 -47.39
CA TYR A 382 65.60 -25.04 -48.54
C TYR A 382 66.89 -25.55 -49.20
N ARG A 383 66.87 -25.78 -50.51
CA ARG A 383 68.05 -26.17 -51.30
C ARG A 383 68.45 -24.99 -52.18
N LEU A 384 69.68 -24.51 -52.00
CA LEU A 384 70.24 -23.46 -52.84
C LEU A 384 70.59 -24.06 -54.21
N THR A 385 70.11 -23.43 -55.27
CA THR A 385 70.39 -23.79 -56.66
C THR A 385 71.33 -22.76 -57.29
N LYS A 386 71.91 -23.09 -58.45
CA LYS A 386 72.83 -22.16 -59.16
C LYS A 386 72.17 -20.82 -59.55
N GLN A 387 70.83 -20.74 -59.56
CA GLN A 387 70.10 -19.50 -59.87
C GLN A 387 70.03 -18.53 -58.68
N ASP A 388 70.29 -19.00 -57.45
CA ASP A 388 70.26 -18.16 -56.23
C ASP A 388 71.58 -17.38 -56.01
N PHE A 389 72.56 -17.55 -56.92
CA PHE A 389 73.89 -16.92 -56.88
C PHE A 389 74.25 -16.18 -58.17
N ALA A 390 73.28 -15.96 -59.07
CA ALA A 390 73.45 -15.22 -60.31
C ALA A 390 73.17 -13.73 -60.12
#